data_AF-A0A7X7ICC6-F1
#
_entry.id   AF-A0A7X7ICC6-F1
#
_cell.length_a   1.000
_cell.length_b   1.000
_cell.length_c   1.000
_cell.angle_alpha   90.00
_cell.angle_beta   90.00
_cell.angle_gamma   90.00
#
_symmetry.space_group_name_H-M   'P 1'
#
loop_
_entity.id
_entity.type
_entity.pdbx_description
1 polymer ?
#
loop_
_entity_poly.entity_id
_entity_poly.type
_entity_poly.pdbx_seq_one_letter_code
_entity_poly.pdbx_strand_id
1 'polypeptide(L)' 'FSDVRVRHHGDLARVEVSGDDIARAAEGSIRRGIVSHLRDLGYVYVTLDLGGFRSGSLNEVLGTGATPEE' A
#
# COMPACT_ATOMS: atom_id res chain seq x y z
N PHE A 1 1.66 5.31 -13.66
CA PHE A 1 2.02 4.20 -12.78
C PHE A 1 2.56 3.07 -13.62
N SER A 2 3.84 2.73 -13.45
CA SER A 2 4.46 1.58 -14.12
C SER A 2 4.18 0.27 -13.37
N ASP A 3 4.25 0.34 -12.04
CA ASP A 3 4.05 -0.80 -11.13
C ASP A 3 3.04 -0.41 -10.06
N VAL A 4 1.96 -1.18 -9.97
CA VAL A 4 0.89 -0.98 -8.97
C VAL A 4 0.46 -2.33 -8.43
N ARG A 5 0.27 -2.41 -7.11
CA ARG A 5 -0.39 -3.53 -6.45
C ARG A 5 -1.39 -3.02 -5.44
N VAL A 6 -2.57 -3.63 -5.41
CA VAL A 6 -3.52 -3.43 -4.31
C VAL A 6 -3.51 -4.72 -3.48
N ARG A 7 -3.06 -4.63 -2.23
CA ARG A 7 -3.12 -5.73 -1.28
C ARG A 7 -4.41 -5.67 -0.49
N HIS A 8 -5.05 -6.82 -0.36
CA HIS A 8 -6.27 -7.00 0.40
C HIS A 8 -5.94 -7.43 1.84
N HIS A 9 -6.50 -6.72 2.81
CA HIS A 9 -6.40 -7.00 4.24
C HIS A 9 -7.78 -6.82 4.91
N GLY A 10 -8.72 -7.72 4.63
CA GLY A 10 -10.10 -7.58 5.09
C GLY A 10 -10.73 -6.30 4.52
N ASP A 11 -11.14 -5.38 5.39
CA ASP A 11 -11.75 -4.12 4.98
C ASP A 11 -10.74 -3.06 4.51
N LEU A 12 -9.45 -3.38 4.52
CA LEU A 12 -8.37 -2.48 4.14
C LEU A 12 -7.77 -2.85 2.77
N ALA A 13 -7.72 -1.87 1.87
CA ALA A 13 -6.93 -1.89 0.65
C ALA A 13 -5.62 -1.11 0.88
N ARG A 14 -4.48 -1.79 0.72
CA ARG A 14 -3.16 -1.14 0.72
C ARG A 14 -2.64 -1.03 -0.70
N VAL A 15 -2.46 0.19 -1.16
CA VAL A 15 -1.94 0.52 -2.49
C VAL A 15 -0.43 0.63 -2.41
N GLU A 16 0.27 -0.14 -3.24
CA GLU A 16 1.71 -0.09 -3.44
C GLU A 16 1.97 0.43 -4.85
N VAL A 17 2.83 1.44 -4.97
CA VAL A 17 3.30 2.00 -6.25
C VAL A 17 4.83 2.07 -6.23
N SER A 18 5.49 2.18 -7.38
CA SER A 18 6.93 2.44 -7.42
C SER A 18 7.30 3.68 -6.59
N GLY A 19 8.52 3.70 -6.03
CA GLY A 19 8.96 4.80 -5.15
C GLY A 19 8.79 6.19 -5.77
N ASP A 20 9.12 6.31 -7.05
CA ASP A 20 9.00 7.56 -7.83
C ASP A 20 7.54 8.01 -8.02
N ASP A 21 6.59 7.09 -7.94
CA ASP A 21 5.17 7.37 -8.10
C ASP A 21 4.45 7.67 -6.76
N ILE A 22 5.09 7.52 -5.59
CA ILE A 22 4.45 7.74 -4.28
C ILE A 22 3.89 9.16 -4.16
N ALA A 23 4.69 10.17 -4.48
CA ALA A 23 4.27 11.56 -4.39
C ALA A 23 3.09 11.85 -5.34
N ARG A 24 3.12 11.24 -6.53
CA ARG A 24 2.04 11.34 -7.52
C ARG A 24 0.77 10.64 -7.04
N ALA A 25 0.87 9.46 -6.42
CA ALA A 25 -0.27 8.75 -5.85
C ALA A 25 -0.94 9.52 -4.69
N ALA A 26 -0.15 10.27 -3.93
CA ALA A 26 -0.62 11.12 -2.83
C ALA A 26 -1.17 12.49 -3.30
N GLU A 27 -0.95 12.88 -4.55
CA GLU A 27 -1.45 14.13 -5.14
C GLU A 27 -2.97 14.22 -5.04
N GLY A 28 -3.50 15.41 -4.78
CA GLY A 28 -4.89 15.60 -4.37
C GLY A 28 -5.92 14.99 -5.33
N SER A 29 -5.79 15.20 -6.64
CA SER A 29 -6.75 14.67 -7.62
C SER A 29 -6.66 13.15 -7.74
N ILE A 30 -5.45 12.61 -7.85
CA ILE A 30 -5.18 11.18 -7.98
C ILE A 30 -5.58 10.43 -6.72
N ARG A 31 -5.17 10.92 -5.54
CA ARG A 31 -5.51 10.34 -4.24
C ARG A 31 -7.01 10.21 -4.05
N ARG A 32 -7.78 11.24 -4.40
CA ARG A 32 -9.25 11.20 -4.30
C ARG A 32 -9.85 10.16 -5.24
N GLY A 33 -9.33 10.04 -6.46
CA GLY A 33 -9.76 9.01 -7.42
C GLY A 33 -9.51 7.60 -6.90
N ILE A 34 -8.30 7.33 -6.37
CA ILE A 34 -7.93 6.04 -5.78
C ILE A 34 -8.87 5.69 -4.62
N VAL A 35 -9.08 6.63 -3.68
CA VAL A 35 -9.92 6.41 -2.50
C VAL A 35 -11.38 6.18 -2.89
N SER A 36 -11.93 6.97 -3.81
CA SER A 36 -13.31 6.82 -4.26
C SER A 36 -13.53 5.45 -4.88
N HIS A 37 -12.68 5.08 -5.84
CA HIS A 37 -12.84 3.83 -6.56
C HIS A 37 -12.71 2.59 -5.66
N LEU A 38 -11.74 2.59 -4.74
CA LEU A 38 -11.57 1.46 -3.82
C LEU A 38 -12.70 1.37 -2.79
N ARG A 39 -13.29 2.50 -2.38
CA ARG A 39 -14.49 2.51 -1.53
C ARG A 39 -15.71 1.96 -2.26
N ASP A 40 -15.87 2.29 -3.55
CA ASP A 40 -16.95 1.74 -4.38
C ASP A 40 -16.85 0.21 -4.53
N LEU A 41 -15.63 -0.34 -4.40
CA LEU A 41 -15.37 -1.78 -4.38
C LEU A 41 -15.60 -2.44 -2.99
N GLY A 42 -15.97 -1.66 -1.97
CA GLY A 42 -16.33 -2.16 -0.64
C GLY A 42 -15.26 -2.02 0.44
N TYR A 43 -14.11 -1.40 0.17
CA TYR A 43 -13.09 -1.17 1.19
C TYR A 43 -13.46 -0.01 2.12
N VAL A 44 -13.33 -0.22 3.44
CA VAL A 44 -13.54 0.82 4.46
C VAL A 44 -12.30 1.73 4.54
N TYR A 45 -11.12 1.12 4.49
CA TYR A 45 -9.83 1.80 4.62
C TYR A 45 -9.01 1.67 3.35
N VAL A 46 -8.44 2.79 2.91
CA VAL A 46 -7.54 2.85 1.76
C VAL A 46 -6.25 3.50 2.24
N THR A 47 -5.13 2.79 2.05
CA THR A 47 -3.80 3.24 2.49
C THR A 47 -2.83 3.24 1.31
N LEU A 48 -1.82 4.10 1.37
CA LEU A 48 -0.69 4.10 0.44
C LEU A 48 0.54 3.61 1.20
N ASP A 49 1.21 2.58 0.69
CA ASP A 49 2.44 2.06 1.27
C ASP A 49 3.62 2.98 0.92
N LEU A 50 4.17 3.63 1.93
CA LEU A 50 5.30 4.55 1.77
C LEU A 50 6.64 3.82 1.53
N GLY A 51 6.71 2.51 1.77
CA GLY A 51 7.84 1.67 1.38
C GLY A 51 7.89 1.36 -0.11
N GLY A 52 6.80 1.67 -0.84
CA GLY A 52 6.67 1.48 -2.27
C GLY A 52 6.62 0.01 -2.71
N PHE A 53 6.46 -0.19 -4.00
CA PHE A 53 6.44 -1.49 -4.64
C PHE A 53 7.87 -2.05 -4.71
N ARG A 54 8.10 -3.18 -4.03
CA ARG A 54 9.37 -3.93 -4.10
C ARG A 54 9.21 -5.22 -4.89
N SER A 55 9.89 -5.32 -6.03
CA SER A 55 10.03 -6.57 -6.78
C SER A 55 10.80 -7.58 -5.92
N GLY A 56 10.16 -8.69 -5.53
CA GLY A 56 10.76 -9.74 -4.67
C GLY A 56 10.02 -10.05 -3.37
N SER A 57 9.03 -9.23 -2.95
CA SER A 57 8.24 -9.45 -1.72
C SER A 57 7.13 -10.50 -1.92
N LEU A 58 7.51 -11.72 -2.32
CA LEU A 58 6.62 -12.87 -2.20
C LEU A 58 6.57 -13.42 -0.77
N ASN A 59 7.47 -13.02 0.14
CA ASN A 59 7.53 -13.50 1.53
C ASN A 59 8.26 -12.54 2.50
N GLU A 60 7.88 -11.27 2.59
CA GLU A 60 8.38 -10.41 3.69
C GLU A 60 7.46 -10.53 4.92
N VAL A 61 7.27 -11.78 5.38
CA VAL A 61 6.69 -12.10 6.69
C VAL A 61 7.58 -13.13 7.34
N LEU A 62 8.73 -12.70 7.87
CA LEU A 62 9.37 -13.34 9.00
C LEU A 62 10.06 -12.24 9.81
N GLY A 63 9.32 -11.69 10.77
CA GLY A 63 9.92 -10.95 11.87
C GLY A 63 10.79 -11.93 12.65
N THR A 64 12.10 -11.72 12.64
CA THR A 64 12.93 -12.23 13.73
C THR A 64 12.68 -11.31 14.91
N GLY A 65 11.79 -11.76 15.81
CA GLY A 65 11.58 -11.13 17.09
C GLY A 65 12.89 -11.16 17.88
N ALA A 66 13.62 -10.05 17.86
CA ALA A 66 14.54 -9.72 18.93
C ALA A 66 13.73 -8.92 19.96
N THR A 67 13.21 -9.61 20.97
CA THR A 67 12.87 -8.98 22.26
C THR A 67 14.14 -8.31 22.79
N PRO A 68 14.09 -7.05 23.27
CA PRO A 68 15.17 -6.54 24.09
C PRO A 68 15.14 -7.30 25.42
N GLU A 69 16.22 -8.00 25.76
CA GLU A 69 16.46 -8.45 27.13
C GLU A 69 16.75 -7.22 28.00
N GLU A 70 16.21 -7.22 29.23
CA GLU A 70 16.43 -6.21 30.27
C GLU A 70 17.90 -5.98 30.61
#